data_AF-A0A7G4RD92-F1
#
_entry.id   AF-A0A7G4RD92-F1
#
_cell.length_a   1.000
_cell.length_b   1.000
_cell.length_c   1.000
_cell.angle_alpha   90.00
_cell.angle_beta   90.00
_cell.angle_gamma   90.00
#
_symmetry.space_group_name_H-M   'P 1'
#
loop_
_entity.id
_entity.type
_entity.pdbx_description
1 polymer ?
#
loop_
_entity_poly.entity_id
_entity_poly.type
_entity_poly.pdbx_seq_one_letter_code
_entity_poly.pdbx_strand_id
1 'polypeptide(L)'
;MQERFFKVTRSEFSISLPLLSSEDLDHLQTLCDEGIDINTLLIQKMPKTDLHVHAEAGILIDTKLAKIIAARNNIPFPDDLVDDQTQQWKFTGSDNLDQFIKDFRRISNILQTPQDIEDIIYAFYKHCYEHRVIFALPGISWIQCKEQMTFLEFNQAYNRGLARGIKDFGDTTTLRLRYYQERHINSEEFQKIWDMIQQYPNPMITTIGLAGSEDGFPLDNFFEFFESLNHFRQKMGNPWYFLTAHVEPESPERTIEVARNYLDWFAHGRNIADYPQLKKTLKTSGMTLEICPLSDVAFFPKSIPDLQAHTQFQALFKEEMISLNSDDPAFCGTIDEVYQCVFKALNCDLALLFRCTYNGLFPAARSTLESMRFYAPETYQTHILILENGMLKLKFFETYCRLLQEIRTISNTHRELKKQILEISLHTPLSELNRLSSTLLKIGKETRITSLIDIRQEIIRTAKVLETKTLQAIEQFERDCRLSQEQAFSGLET
;
A
#
# COMPACT_ATOMS: atom_id res chain seq x y z
N MET A 1 -17.49 -1.41 10.84
CA MET A 1 -18.12 -0.08 11.09
C MET A 1 -17.96 0.87 9.88
N GLN A 2 -16.83 0.79 9.15
CA GLN A 2 -16.60 1.52 7.88
C GLN A 2 -17.52 1.08 6.71
N GLU A 3 -17.88 -0.20 6.60
CA GLU A 3 -18.92 -0.65 5.65
C GLU A 3 -20.28 0.04 5.87
N ARG A 4 -20.59 0.47 7.11
CA ARG A 4 -21.79 1.26 7.40
C ARG A 4 -21.68 2.71 6.97
N PHE A 5 -20.48 3.30 6.96
CA PHE A 5 -20.24 4.66 6.49
C PHE A 5 -20.64 4.80 5.02
N PHE A 6 -20.23 3.83 4.20
CA PHE A 6 -20.65 3.79 2.80
C PHE A 6 -22.08 3.30 2.59
N LYS A 7 -22.63 2.39 3.41
CA LYS A 7 -24.08 2.07 3.32
C LYS A 7 -24.99 3.29 3.51
N VAL A 8 -24.57 4.27 4.32
CA VAL A 8 -25.32 5.52 4.52
C VAL A 8 -25.09 6.52 3.37
N THR A 9 -23.97 6.44 2.65
CA THR A 9 -23.64 7.35 1.54
C THR A 9 -23.89 6.79 0.13
N ARG A 10 -24.07 5.46 -0.06
CA ARG A 10 -24.55 4.76 -1.29
C ARG A 10 -24.60 3.24 -1.03
N SER A 11 -25.71 2.56 -1.37
CA SER A 11 -25.90 1.11 -1.18
C SER A 11 -24.98 0.19 -2.01
N GLU A 12 -24.07 0.74 -2.81
CA GLU A 12 -23.24 0.04 -3.80
C GLU A 12 -21.90 -0.49 -3.25
N PHE A 13 -21.57 -0.24 -1.98
CA PHE A 13 -20.23 -0.49 -1.42
C PHE A 13 -20.10 -1.73 -0.51
N SER A 14 -21.07 -2.65 -0.53
CA SER A 14 -20.91 -3.95 0.13
C SER A 14 -20.04 -4.85 -0.74
N ILE A 15 -18.78 -5.06 -0.35
CA ILE A 15 -17.86 -5.99 -1.03
C ILE A 15 -17.69 -7.23 -0.17
N SER A 16 -17.89 -8.39 -0.79
CA SER A 16 -17.62 -9.70 -0.17
C SER A 16 -17.11 -10.62 -1.27
N LEU A 17 -15.86 -11.06 -1.12
CA LEU A 17 -15.24 -11.97 -2.08
C LEU A 17 -15.97 -13.32 -2.03
N PRO A 18 -16.51 -13.83 -3.15
CA PRO A 18 -17.16 -15.13 -3.15
C PRO A 18 -16.12 -16.24 -2.87
N LEU A 19 -16.51 -17.23 -2.06
CA LEU A 19 -15.67 -18.40 -1.76
C LEU A 19 -15.55 -19.28 -3.01
N LEU A 20 -14.33 -19.51 -3.51
CA LEU A 20 -14.08 -20.52 -4.54
C LEU A 20 -14.04 -21.90 -3.87
N SER A 21 -14.95 -22.80 -4.26
CA SER A 21 -14.96 -24.15 -3.71
C SER A 21 -13.74 -24.95 -4.19
N SER A 22 -13.40 -26.04 -3.50
CA SER A 22 -12.33 -26.96 -3.96
C SER A 22 -12.58 -27.44 -5.39
N GLU A 23 -13.84 -27.67 -5.78
CA GLU A 23 -14.19 -28.07 -7.14
C GLU A 23 -13.94 -26.95 -8.16
N ASP A 24 -14.19 -25.70 -7.79
CA ASP A 24 -13.90 -24.55 -8.65
C ASP A 24 -12.38 -24.40 -8.82
N LEU A 25 -11.61 -24.50 -7.73
CA LEU A 25 -10.15 -24.44 -7.76
C LEU A 25 -9.54 -25.58 -8.58
N ASP A 26 -10.01 -26.82 -8.39
CA ASP A 26 -9.57 -27.97 -9.18
C ASP A 26 -9.86 -27.75 -10.67
N HIS A 27 -11.05 -27.26 -11.01
CA HIS A 27 -11.41 -26.94 -12.39
C HIS A 27 -10.49 -25.89 -13.00
N LEU A 28 -10.27 -24.78 -12.28
CA LEU A 28 -9.40 -23.69 -12.70
C LEU A 28 -7.95 -24.15 -12.85
N GLN A 29 -7.48 -25.00 -11.93
CA GLN A 29 -6.14 -25.60 -11.99
C GLN A 29 -5.96 -26.43 -13.28
N THR A 30 -7.01 -27.08 -13.79
CA THR A 30 -6.92 -27.79 -15.09
C THR A 30 -6.74 -26.86 -16.29
N LEU A 31 -7.00 -25.56 -16.13
CA LEU A 31 -6.84 -24.56 -17.19
C LEU A 31 -5.46 -23.88 -17.15
N CYS A 32 -4.79 -23.92 -16.01
CA CYS A 32 -3.42 -23.43 -15.85
C CYS A 32 -2.43 -24.21 -16.72
N ASP A 33 -1.36 -23.54 -17.13
CA ASP A 33 -0.23 -24.20 -17.76
C ASP A 33 0.61 -24.97 -16.71
N GLU A 34 1.47 -25.87 -17.17
CA GLU A 34 2.28 -26.72 -16.30
C GLU A 34 3.16 -25.89 -15.36
N GLY A 35 3.16 -26.25 -14.07
CA GLY A 35 3.94 -25.56 -13.03
C GLY A 35 3.28 -24.32 -12.43
N ILE A 36 2.12 -23.87 -12.95
CA ILE A 36 1.38 -22.73 -12.39
C ILE A 36 0.36 -23.23 -11.36
N ASP A 37 0.49 -22.79 -10.12
CA ASP A 37 -0.51 -22.99 -9.06
C ASP A 37 -1.63 -21.94 -9.15
N ILE A 38 -2.89 -22.39 -9.12
CA ILE A 38 -4.05 -21.50 -9.28
C ILE A 38 -4.17 -20.48 -8.14
N ASN A 39 -3.86 -20.86 -6.91
CA ASN A 39 -3.96 -19.93 -5.78
C ASN A 39 -2.94 -18.81 -5.92
N THR A 40 -1.71 -19.15 -6.31
CA THR A 40 -0.64 -18.20 -6.61
C THR A 40 -1.05 -17.24 -7.73
N LEU A 41 -1.62 -17.76 -8.82
CA LEU A 41 -2.13 -16.93 -9.92
C LEU A 41 -3.24 -15.96 -9.47
N LEU A 42 -4.17 -16.42 -8.63
CA LEU A 42 -5.26 -15.60 -8.10
C LEU A 42 -4.73 -14.52 -7.14
N ILE A 43 -3.76 -14.84 -6.28
CA ILE A 43 -3.11 -13.88 -5.39
C ILE A 43 -2.38 -12.80 -6.19
N GLN A 44 -1.64 -13.19 -7.24
CA GLN A 44 -0.96 -12.24 -8.13
C GLN A 44 -1.94 -11.29 -8.82
N LYS A 45 -3.13 -11.76 -9.18
CA LYS A 45 -4.20 -10.95 -9.79
C LYS A 45 -4.98 -10.11 -8.78
N MET A 46 -4.93 -10.47 -7.49
CA MET A 46 -5.69 -9.79 -6.46
C MET A 46 -5.18 -8.36 -6.27
N PRO A 47 -6.06 -7.35 -6.16
CA PRO A 47 -5.69 -6.02 -5.76
C PRO A 47 -5.06 -6.04 -4.36
N LYS A 48 -3.98 -5.28 -4.18
CA LYS A 48 -3.24 -5.16 -2.91
C LYS A 48 -3.13 -3.71 -2.50
N THR A 49 -2.96 -3.48 -1.21
CA THR A 49 -2.53 -2.19 -0.67
C THR A 49 -1.18 -2.39 0.03
N ASP A 50 -0.37 -1.35 0.05
CA ASP A 50 0.93 -1.36 0.75
C ASP A 50 1.15 -0.01 1.44
N LEU A 51 0.69 0.09 2.69
CA LEU A 51 0.62 1.35 3.42
C LEU A 51 1.92 1.61 4.18
N HIS A 52 2.65 0.56 4.47
CA HIS A 52 3.86 0.60 5.26
C HIS A 52 5.01 0.08 4.40
N VAL A 53 5.69 1.01 3.75
CA VAL A 53 6.83 0.72 2.89
C VAL A 53 7.82 1.88 2.95
N HIS A 54 9.11 1.63 3.18
CA HIS A 54 10.13 2.69 3.27
C HIS A 54 10.75 2.98 1.91
N ALA A 55 10.74 4.24 1.51
CA ALA A 55 11.05 4.68 0.15
C ALA A 55 12.53 4.87 -0.14
N GLU A 56 13.41 4.91 0.86
CA GLU A 56 14.84 5.14 0.64
C GLU A 56 15.51 3.86 0.15
N ALA A 57 15.91 2.96 1.05
CA ALA A 57 16.47 1.67 0.67
C ALA A 57 15.39 0.58 0.52
N GLY A 58 14.25 0.70 1.20
CA GLY A 58 13.20 -0.32 1.19
C GLY A 58 12.63 -0.59 -0.20
N ILE A 59 12.42 0.43 -1.04
CA ILE A 59 11.90 0.28 -2.42
C ILE A 59 12.98 0.13 -3.50
N LEU A 60 14.27 0.09 -3.15
CA LEU A 60 15.37 -0.18 -4.08
C LEU A 60 15.44 -1.67 -4.46
N ILE A 61 14.31 -2.27 -4.84
CA ILE A 61 14.14 -3.72 -5.06
C ILE A 61 15.07 -4.24 -6.17
N ASP A 62 15.33 -3.45 -7.22
CA ASP A 62 16.21 -3.81 -8.33
C ASP A 62 17.67 -3.38 -8.06
N THR A 63 18.53 -4.34 -7.74
CA THR A 63 19.97 -4.11 -7.52
C THR A 63 20.67 -3.57 -8.77
N LYS A 64 20.15 -3.79 -9.99
CA LYS A 64 20.72 -3.20 -11.21
C LYS A 64 20.51 -1.70 -11.25
N LEU A 65 19.32 -1.21 -10.89
CA LEU A 65 19.05 0.21 -10.77
C LEU A 65 19.96 0.84 -9.70
N ALA A 66 20.12 0.19 -8.55
CA ALA A 66 21.00 0.66 -7.50
C ALA A 66 22.47 0.75 -7.96
N LYS A 67 22.97 -0.21 -8.75
CA LYS A 67 24.32 -0.14 -9.37
C LYS A 67 24.46 1.02 -10.34
N ILE A 68 23.43 1.31 -11.14
CA ILE A 68 23.40 2.46 -12.05
C ILE A 68 23.48 3.77 -11.25
N ILE A 69 22.70 3.89 -10.18
CA ILE A 69 22.68 5.06 -9.29
C ILE A 69 24.04 5.26 -8.62
N ALA A 70 24.61 4.20 -8.03
CA ALA A 70 25.92 4.25 -7.39
C ALA A 70 27.01 4.72 -8.37
N ALA A 71 27.02 4.17 -9.59
CA ALA A 71 27.94 4.58 -10.64
C ALA A 71 27.72 6.04 -11.09
N ARG A 72 26.47 6.48 -11.24
CA ARG A 72 26.13 7.89 -11.55
C ARG A 72 26.72 8.86 -10.52
N ASN A 73 26.69 8.47 -9.25
CA ASN A 73 27.11 9.32 -8.14
C ASN A 73 28.57 9.10 -7.71
N ASN A 74 29.32 8.23 -8.40
CA ASN A 74 30.67 7.83 -8.03
C ASN A 74 30.79 7.31 -6.58
N ILE A 75 29.73 6.66 -6.08
CA ILE A 75 29.70 6.02 -4.76
C ILE A 75 30.02 4.53 -4.93
N PRO A 76 30.94 3.95 -4.13
CA PRO A 76 31.17 2.50 -4.15
C PRO A 76 29.88 1.74 -3.83
N PHE A 77 29.51 0.82 -4.71
CA PHE A 77 28.34 -0.03 -4.50
C PHE A 77 28.63 -1.06 -3.38
N PRO A 78 27.72 -1.29 -2.42
CA PRO A 78 27.93 -2.23 -1.33
C PRO A 78 27.68 -3.68 -1.80
N ASP A 79 28.60 -4.24 -2.59
CA ASP A 79 28.50 -5.60 -3.15
C ASP A 79 28.37 -6.69 -2.06
N ASP A 80 28.91 -6.46 -0.86
CA ASP A 80 28.77 -7.37 0.28
C ASP A 80 27.33 -7.52 0.80
N LEU A 81 26.44 -6.59 0.43
CA LEU A 81 25.01 -6.62 0.74
C LEU A 81 24.16 -7.21 -0.38
N VAL A 82 24.77 -7.83 -1.39
CA VAL A 82 24.05 -8.56 -2.44
C VAL A 82 24.31 -10.05 -2.31
N ASP A 83 23.27 -10.86 -2.47
CA ASP A 83 23.41 -12.31 -2.61
C ASP A 83 23.93 -12.64 -4.01
N ASP A 84 25.06 -13.36 -4.08
CA ASP A 84 25.74 -13.65 -5.34
C ASP A 84 24.88 -14.50 -6.29
N GLN A 85 23.97 -15.34 -5.76
CA GLN A 85 23.15 -16.26 -6.54
C GLN A 85 21.85 -15.60 -7.00
N THR A 86 21.14 -14.94 -6.08
CA THR A 86 19.82 -14.37 -6.38
C THR A 86 19.90 -12.94 -6.93
N GLN A 87 21.04 -12.26 -6.73
CA GLN A 87 21.22 -10.84 -7.01
C GLN A 87 20.21 -9.94 -6.27
N GLN A 88 19.64 -10.42 -5.17
CA GLN A 88 18.79 -9.65 -4.25
C GLN A 88 19.62 -9.06 -3.12
N TRP A 89 19.07 -8.05 -2.43
CA TRP A 89 19.71 -7.52 -1.24
C TRP A 89 19.68 -8.52 -0.09
N LYS A 90 20.69 -8.44 0.77
CA LYS A 90 20.78 -9.09 2.07
C LYS A 90 21.33 -8.08 3.06
N PHE A 91 21.05 -8.27 4.34
CA PHE A 91 21.68 -7.52 5.41
C PHE A 91 22.64 -8.39 6.20
N THR A 92 23.64 -7.76 6.78
CA THR A 92 24.61 -8.41 7.66
C THR A 92 24.02 -8.56 9.06
N GLY A 93 24.34 -9.66 9.75
CA GLY A 93 23.95 -9.85 11.14
C GLY A 93 22.44 -9.98 11.37
N SER A 94 21.85 -11.06 10.83
CA SER A 94 20.53 -11.56 11.25
C SER A 94 20.43 -11.50 12.78
N ASP A 95 19.38 -10.89 13.32
CA ASP A 95 19.10 -10.67 14.75
C ASP A 95 19.49 -9.30 15.34
N ASN A 96 19.80 -8.29 14.53
CA ASN A 96 20.13 -6.96 15.05
C ASN A 96 19.53 -5.82 14.20
N LEU A 97 18.45 -5.21 14.70
CA LEU A 97 17.82 -4.03 14.09
C LEU A 97 18.82 -2.89 13.87
N ASP A 98 19.76 -2.66 14.80
CA ASP A 98 20.79 -1.64 14.63
C ASP A 98 21.73 -1.95 13.47
N GLN A 99 22.04 -3.23 13.22
CA GLN A 99 22.87 -3.63 12.10
C GLN A 99 22.12 -3.48 10.78
N PHE A 100 20.84 -3.85 10.75
CA PHE A 100 19.97 -3.56 9.61
C PHE A 100 19.94 -2.06 9.30
N ILE A 101 19.71 -1.20 10.29
CA ILE A 101 19.69 0.26 10.10
C ILE A 101 21.03 0.77 9.52
N LYS A 102 22.17 0.20 9.93
CA LYS A 102 23.47 0.54 9.34
C LYS A 102 23.57 0.12 7.88
N ASP A 103 23.13 -1.08 7.52
CA ASP A 103 23.15 -1.57 6.14
C ASP A 103 22.15 -0.83 5.25
N PHE A 104 20.95 -0.54 5.78
CA PHE A 104 19.95 0.33 5.15
C PHE A 104 20.57 1.68 4.80
N ARG A 105 21.28 2.32 5.74
CA ARG A 105 21.97 3.60 5.51
C ARG A 105 23.08 3.48 4.47
N ARG A 106 23.82 2.37 4.43
CA ARG A 106 24.83 2.14 3.37
C ARG A 106 24.20 2.10 1.99
N ILE A 107 23.01 1.54 1.87
CA ILE A 107 22.27 1.45 0.62
C ILE A 107 21.64 2.81 0.29
N SER A 108 20.95 3.47 1.22
CA SER A 108 20.32 4.76 0.94
C SER A 108 21.34 5.88 0.64
N ASN A 109 22.57 5.77 1.17
CA ASN A 109 23.67 6.69 0.85
C ASN A 109 24.06 6.72 -0.63
N ILE A 110 23.65 5.77 -1.47
CA ILE A 110 23.91 5.87 -2.92
C ILE A 110 23.04 6.95 -3.59
N LEU A 111 21.95 7.37 -2.95
CA LEU A 111 21.04 8.41 -3.41
C LEU A 111 21.64 9.78 -3.11
N GLN A 112 22.00 10.56 -4.14
CA GLN A 112 22.72 11.83 -3.99
C GLN A 112 22.09 12.98 -4.79
N THR A 113 21.17 12.70 -5.70
CA THR A 113 20.62 13.69 -6.64
C THR A 113 19.10 13.56 -6.76
N PRO A 114 18.41 14.65 -7.15
CA PRO A 114 16.98 14.59 -7.44
C PRO A 114 16.62 13.54 -8.52
N GLN A 115 17.54 13.21 -9.43
CA GLN A 115 17.30 12.16 -10.42
C GLN A 115 17.24 10.76 -9.79
N ASP A 116 17.99 10.51 -8.71
CA ASP A 116 17.94 9.24 -7.98
C ASP A 116 16.56 9.03 -7.37
N ILE A 117 16.01 10.05 -6.71
CA ILE A 117 14.67 10.02 -6.14
C ILE A 117 13.61 9.80 -7.22
N GLU A 118 13.71 10.49 -8.36
CA GLU A 118 12.80 10.28 -9.49
C GLU A 118 12.84 8.82 -9.99
N ASP A 119 14.04 8.25 -10.11
CA ASP A 119 14.23 6.91 -10.65
C ASP A 119 13.70 5.81 -9.72
N ILE A 120 13.95 5.91 -8.40
CA ILE A 120 13.45 4.92 -7.44
C ILE A 120 11.92 4.98 -7.30
N ILE A 121 11.33 6.20 -7.34
CA ILE A 121 9.87 6.34 -7.26
C ILE A 121 9.20 5.82 -8.52
N TYR A 122 9.77 6.06 -9.70
CA TYR A 122 9.29 5.46 -10.94
C TYR A 122 9.38 3.93 -10.91
N ALA A 123 10.52 3.39 -10.47
CA ALA A 123 10.72 1.94 -10.37
C ALA A 123 9.73 1.31 -9.39
N PHE A 124 9.46 1.97 -8.26
CA PHE A 124 8.46 1.53 -7.31
C PHE A 124 7.03 1.63 -7.86
N TYR A 125 6.70 2.69 -8.60
CA TYR A 125 5.41 2.78 -9.28
C TYR A 125 5.20 1.61 -10.26
N LYS A 126 6.23 1.29 -11.06
CA LYS A 126 6.23 0.13 -11.96
C LYS A 126 6.03 -1.17 -11.18
N HIS A 127 6.73 -1.35 -10.06
CA HIS A 127 6.54 -2.50 -9.18
C HIS A 127 5.09 -2.60 -8.68
N CYS A 128 4.54 -1.51 -8.14
CA CYS A 128 3.16 -1.46 -7.69
C CYS A 128 2.16 -1.82 -8.82
N TYR A 129 2.38 -1.31 -10.02
CA TYR A 129 1.61 -1.68 -11.21
C TYR A 129 1.70 -3.20 -11.44
N GLU A 130 2.91 -3.74 -11.62
CA GLU A 130 3.16 -5.16 -11.90
C GLU A 130 2.56 -6.10 -10.85
N HIS A 131 2.47 -5.68 -9.58
CA HIS A 131 1.95 -6.48 -8.48
C HIS A 131 0.51 -6.14 -8.05
N ARG A 132 -0.21 -5.35 -8.84
CA ARG A 132 -1.62 -4.97 -8.63
C ARG A 132 -1.81 -4.25 -7.29
N VAL A 133 -0.82 -3.48 -6.87
CA VAL A 133 -0.91 -2.59 -5.72
C VAL A 133 -1.75 -1.39 -6.15
N ILE A 134 -2.98 -1.32 -5.66
CA ILE A 134 -3.96 -0.30 -6.06
C ILE A 134 -3.82 0.98 -5.24
N PHE A 135 -3.24 0.89 -4.05
CA PHE A 135 -2.92 2.01 -3.18
C PHE A 135 -1.64 1.72 -2.41
N ALA A 136 -0.66 2.63 -2.48
CA ALA A 136 0.57 2.55 -1.70
C ALA A 136 0.85 3.87 -1.00
N LEU A 137 1.44 3.78 0.19
CA LEU A 137 1.83 4.93 1.02
C LEU A 137 3.31 4.82 1.41
N PRO A 138 4.25 4.95 0.45
CA PRO A 138 5.67 5.02 0.75
C PRO A 138 5.98 6.10 1.78
N GLY A 139 6.76 5.70 2.78
CA GLY A 139 7.28 6.54 3.85
C GLY A 139 8.70 6.99 3.54
N ILE A 140 9.00 8.27 3.73
CA ILE A 140 10.35 8.82 3.53
C ILE A 140 10.72 9.77 4.67
N SER A 141 11.97 9.70 5.08
CA SER A 141 12.65 10.66 5.93
C SER A 141 13.55 11.55 5.10
N TRP A 142 13.29 12.85 5.15
CA TRP A 142 14.15 13.87 4.54
C TRP A 142 15.56 13.92 5.11
N ILE A 143 15.74 13.48 6.35
CA ILE A 143 17.03 13.55 7.04
C ILE A 143 18.12 12.83 6.23
N GLN A 144 17.76 11.80 5.48
CA GLN A 144 18.71 11.04 4.67
C GLN A 144 19.18 11.78 3.41
N CYS A 145 18.39 12.73 2.91
CA CYS A 145 18.67 13.46 1.66
C CYS A 145 19.04 14.93 1.88
N LYS A 146 18.96 15.43 3.13
CA LYS A 146 19.02 16.87 3.42
C LYS A 146 20.34 17.55 3.10
N GLU A 147 21.44 16.79 3.07
CA GLU A 147 22.77 17.32 2.74
C GLU A 147 23.06 17.26 1.23
N GLN A 148 22.23 16.55 0.47
CA GLN A 148 22.44 16.22 -0.94
C GLN A 148 21.60 17.07 -1.90
N MET A 149 20.40 17.46 -1.46
CA MET A 149 19.48 18.29 -2.23
C MET A 149 18.69 19.19 -1.28
N THR A 150 17.86 20.07 -1.83
CA THR A 150 16.90 20.87 -1.06
C THR A 150 15.57 20.13 -0.88
N PHE A 151 14.80 20.49 0.15
CA PHE A 151 13.50 19.88 0.44
C PHE A 151 12.55 19.98 -0.76
N LEU A 152 12.64 21.11 -1.48
CA LEU A 152 11.86 21.35 -2.68
C LEU A 152 12.29 20.44 -3.84
N GLU A 153 13.59 20.33 -4.12
CA GLU A 153 14.09 19.46 -5.20
C GLU A 153 13.69 18.00 -4.98
N PHE A 154 13.75 17.55 -3.71
CA PHE A 154 13.30 16.22 -3.32
C PHE A 154 11.80 16.00 -3.62
N ASN A 155 10.94 16.91 -3.16
CA ASN A 155 9.49 16.81 -3.40
C ASN A 155 9.16 16.85 -4.90
N GLN A 156 9.85 17.71 -5.65
CA GLN A 156 9.68 17.77 -7.09
C GLN A 156 10.16 16.49 -7.79
N ALA A 157 11.27 15.91 -7.36
CA ALA A 157 11.75 14.63 -7.88
C ALA A 157 10.78 13.48 -7.62
N TYR A 158 10.24 13.40 -6.40
CA TYR A 158 9.20 12.44 -6.05
C TYR A 158 7.98 12.60 -6.98
N ASN A 159 7.50 13.83 -7.15
CA ASN A 159 6.37 14.12 -8.03
C ASN A 159 6.65 13.79 -9.50
N ARG A 160 7.88 14.03 -10.00
CA ARG A 160 8.28 13.63 -11.36
C ARG A 160 8.32 12.11 -11.53
N GLY A 161 8.79 11.37 -10.53
CA GLY A 161 8.84 9.91 -10.56
C GLY A 161 7.43 9.32 -10.66
N LEU A 162 6.51 9.85 -9.85
CA LEU A 162 5.09 9.52 -9.93
C LEU A 162 4.48 9.86 -11.29
N ALA A 163 4.74 11.07 -11.81
CA ALA A 163 4.23 11.51 -13.10
C ALA A 163 4.70 10.59 -14.25
N ARG A 164 5.98 10.19 -14.21
CA ARG A 164 6.56 9.25 -15.18
C ARG A 164 5.88 7.88 -15.10
N GLY A 165 5.64 7.38 -13.88
CA GLY A 165 4.94 6.11 -13.66
C GLY A 165 3.51 6.14 -14.18
N ILE A 166 2.75 7.18 -13.82
CA ILE A 166 1.37 7.38 -14.29
C ILE A 166 1.30 7.48 -15.82
N LYS A 167 2.25 8.16 -16.44
CA LYS A 167 2.30 8.30 -17.91
C LYS A 167 2.52 6.95 -18.61
N ASP A 168 3.42 6.11 -18.09
CA ASP A 168 3.81 4.86 -18.74
C ASP A 168 2.85 3.70 -18.43
N PHE A 169 2.25 3.69 -17.23
CA PHE A 169 1.45 2.57 -16.72
C PHE A 169 -0.03 2.92 -16.46
N GLY A 170 -0.40 4.21 -16.46
CA GLY A 170 -1.75 4.70 -16.11
C GLY A 170 -2.03 4.73 -14.60
N ASP A 171 -3.15 5.32 -14.17
CA ASP A 171 -3.55 5.45 -12.74
C ASP A 171 -4.22 4.18 -12.15
N THR A 172 -3.79 2.99 -12.58
CA THR A 172 -4.22 1.73 -11.93
C THR A 172 -3.66 1.62 -10.51
N THR A 173 -2.62 2.39 -10.20
CA THR A 173 -1.96 2.44 -8.91
C THR A 173 -1.97 3.88 -8.39
N THR A 174 -2.46 4.08 -7.17
CA THR A 174 -2.42 5.38 -6.50
C THR A 174 -1.33 5.40 -5.44
N LEU A 175 -0.30 6.23 -5.62
CA LEU A 175 0.73 6.48 -4.61
C LEU A 175 0.46 7.80 -3.90
N ARG A 176 0.61 7.80 -2.57
CA ARG A 176 0.74 9.00 -1.74
C ARG A 176 1.99 8.89 -0.90
N LEU A 177 2.43 10.00 -0.33
CA LEU A 177 3.63 10.07 0.46
C LEU A 177 3.29 10.19 1.94
N ARG A 178 3.94 9.35 2.73
CA ARG A 178 4.07 9.51 4.17
C ARG A 178 5.42 10.14 4.44
N TYR A 179 5.42 11.21 5.22
CA TYR A 179 6.66 11.79 5.68
C TYR A 179 6.97 11.29 7.08
N TYR A 180 8.11 10.65 7.27
CA TYR A 180 8.56 10.18 8.56
C TYR A 180 9.39 11.23 9.29
N GLN A 181 9.03 11.47 10.55
CA GLN A 181 9.96 11.97 11.53
C GLN A 181 10.75 10.79 12.13
N GLU A 182 12.07 10.93 12.26
CA GLU A 182 12.92 9.91 12.87
C GLU A 182 13.05 10.16 14.38
N ARG A 183 12.59 9.24 15.24
CA ARG A 183 12.55 9.41 16.71
C ARG A 183 13.84 9.88 17.37
N HIS A 184 14.99 9.53 16.79
CA HIS A 184 16.31 9.76 17.38
C HIS A 184 16.97 11.07 16.91
N ILE A 185 16.32 11.85 16.04
CA ILE A 185 16.78 13.21 15.71
C ILE A 185 16.29 14.20 16.77
N ASN A 186 16.98 15.33 16.90
CA ASN A 186 16.63 16.33 17.91
C ASN A 186 15.29 17.02 17.58
N SER A 187 14.60 17.52 18.62
CA SER A 187 13.28 18.14 18.48
C SER A 187 13.28 19.45 17.68
N GLU A 188 14.40 20.17 17.61
CA GLU A 188 14.53 21.37 16.77
C GLU A 188 14.43 21.00 15.28
N GLU A 189 15.04 19.89 14.88
CA GLU A 189 15.00 19.39 13.52
C GLU A 189 13.59 18.90 13.14
N PHE A 190 12.87 18.26 14.08
CA PHE A 190 11.45 17.90 13.89
C PHE A 190 10.62 19.13 13.50
N GLN A 191 10.79 20.23 14.24
CA GLN A 191 10.05 21.46 14.00
C GLN A 191 10.44 22.08 12.66
N LYS A 192 11.73 22.13 12.32
CA LYS A 192 12.19 22.62 11.01
C LYS A 192 11.58 21.84 9.84
N ILE A 193 11.52 20.52 9.96
CA ILE A 193 10.86 19.65 8.97
C ILE A 193 9.39 20.02 8.84
N TRP A 194 8.69 20.17 9.96
CA TRP A 194 7.29 20.52 9.96
C TRP A 194 7.04 21.91 9.37
N ASP A 195 7.93 22.88 9.63
CA ASP A 195 7.89 24.21 9.03
C ASP A 195 8.11 24.14 7.51
N MET A 196 9.04 23.31 7.03
CA MET A 196 9.24 23.08 5.58
C MET A 196 8.02 22.44 4.91
N ILE A 197 7.35 21.48 5.55
CA ILE A 197 6.11 20.87 5.03
C ILE A 197 5.00 21.92 4.90
N GLN A 198 4.90 22.85 5.85
CA GLN A 198 3.92 23.95 5.79
C GLN A 198 4.29 25.00 4.75
N GLN A 199 5.59 25.34 4.63
CA GLN A 199 6.10 26.34 3.70
C GLN A 199 6.01 25.86 2.25
N TYR A 200 6.25 24.58 2.01
CA TYR A 200 6.26 23.94 0.69
C TYR A 200 5.22 22.81 0.65
N PRO A 201 3.92 23.13 0.63
CA PRO A 201 2.87 22.12 0.61
C PRO A 201 2.99 21.25 -0.64
N ASN A 202 2.98 19.93 -0.43
CA ASN A 202 2.95 18.97 -1.51
C ASN A 202 1.67 18.14 -1.39
N PRO A 203 0.73 18.20 -2.35
CA PRO A 203 -0.54 17.47 -2.29
C PRO A 203 -0.37 15.94 -2.29
N MET A 204 0.83 15.45 -2.64
CA MET A 204 1.15 14.03 -2.54
C MET A 204 1.42 13.60 -1.10
N ILE A 205 1.85 14.51 -0.22
CA ILE A 205 2.03 14.23 1.21
C ILE A 205 0.66 14.22 1.87
N THR A 206 0.19 13.04 2.27
CA THR A 206 -1.10 12.89 2.95
C THR A 206 -0.96 12.46 4.39
N THR A 207 0.23 12.03 4.80
CA THR A 207 0.44 11.40 6.10
C THR A 207 1.75 11.88 6.74
N ILE A 208 1.70 12.22 8.03
CA ILE A 208 2.88 12.41 8.87
C ILE A 208 3.03 11.19 9.78
N GLY A 209 4.18 10.56 9.70
CA GLY A 209 4.54 9.36 10.44
C GLY A 209 5.67 9.60 11.44
N LEU A 210 5.83 8.67 12.39
CA LEU A 210 7.01 8.58 13.26
C LEU A 210 7.66 7.21 13.11
N ALA A 211 8.97 7.17 12.83
CA ALA A 211 9.77 5.98 12.56
C ALA A 211 11.14 6.05 13.25
N GLY A 212 12.01 5.07 12.99
CA GLY A 212 13.34 4.95 13.60
C GLY A 212 13.33 4.21 14.93
N SER A 213 14.49 4.12 15.60
CA SER A 213 14.67 3.36 16.84
C SER A 213 13.67 3.77 17.92
N GLU A 214 12.90 2.80 18.42
CA GLU A 214 12.01 3.00 19.56
C GLU A 214 12.78 2.89 20.90
N ASP A 215 13.83 2.07 20.95
CA ASP A 215 14.70 1.98 22.12
C ASP A 215 15.36 3.35 22.40
N GLY A 216 15.25 3.81 23.65
CA GLY A 216 15.67 5.15 24.08
C GLY A 216 14.76 6.30 23.65
N PHE A 217 13.80 6.09 22.74
CA PHE A 217 12.93 7.14 22.19
C PHE A 217 11.44 6.72 22.20
N PRO A 218 10.84 6.56 23.40
CA PRO A 218 9.47 6.08 23.55
C PRO A 218 8.47 7.02 22.87
N LEU A 219 7.36 6.44 22.39
CA LEU A 219 6.31 7.18 21.69
C LEU A 219 5.73 8.35 22.52
N ASP A 220 5.72 8.23 23.85
CA ASP A 220 5.26 9.26 24.78
C ASP A 220 5.94 10.62 24.57
N ASN A 221 7.21 10.63 24.16
CA ASN A 221 7.97 11.86 23.92
C ASN A 221 7.42 12.71 22.75
N PHE A 222 6.54 12.13 21.93
CA PHE A 222 6.03 12.76 20.70
C PHE A 222 4.54 13.11 20.78
N PHE A 223 3.87 12.89 21.92
CA PHE A 223 2.45 13.21 22.07
C PHE A 223 2.17 14.70 21.90
N GLU A 224 3.01 15.59 22.42
CA GLU A 224 2.85 17.05 22.22
C GLU A 224 2.94 17.42 20.73
N PHE A 225 3.84 16.77 19.98
CA PHE A 225 3.97 16.98 18.54
C PHE A 225 2.70 16.53 17.81
N PHE A 226 2.21 15.31 18.04
CA PHE A 226 0.97 14.83 17.41
C PHE A 226 -0.28 15.61 17.85
N GLU A 227 -0.31 16.10 19.09
CA GLU A 227 -1.34 17.01 19.55
C GLU A 227 -1.32 18.31 18.76
N SER A 228 -0.13 18.89 18.54
CA SER A 228 0.01 20.11 17.72
C SER A 228 -0.46 19.91 16.27
N LEU A 229 -0.18 18.73 15.67
CA LEU A 229 -0.66 18.37 14.34
C LEU A 229 -2.18 18.20 14.29
N ASN A 230 -2.78 17.60 15.34
CA ASN A 230 -4.23 17.52 15.46
C ASN A 230 -4.88 18.91 15.53
N HIS A 231 -4.32 19.81 16.34
CA HIS A 231 -4.78 21.20 16.40
C HIS A 231 -4.58 21.92 15.06
N PHE A 232 -3.50 21.64 14.34
CA PHE A 232 -3.24 22.21 13.02
C PHE A 232 -4.31 21.77 12.01
N ARG A 233 -4.58 20.46 11.88
CA ARG A 233 -5.56 19.95 10.89
C ARG A 233 -7.02 20.27 11.25
N GLN A 234 -7.30 20.68 12.49
CA GLN A 234 -8.60 21.15 12.97
C GLN A 234 -8.78 22.68 12.87
N LYS A 235 -8.08 23.33 11.94
CA LYS A 235 -8.31 24.73 11.57
C LYS A 235 -8.80 24.80 10.13
N MET A 236 -9.86 25.55 9.89
CA MET A 236 -10.42 25.73 8.55
C MET A 236 -9.36 26.26 7.59
N GLY A 237 -9.21 25.60 6.44
CA GLY A 237 -8.26 26.00 5.39
C GLY A 237 -6.86 25.42 5.54
N ASN A 238 -6.54 24.75 6.65
CA ASN A 238 -5.28 24.01 6.76
C ASN A 238 -5.36 22.70 5.97
N PRO A 239 -4.24 22.25 5.37
CA PRO A 239 -4.16 20.92 4.76
C PRO A 239 -4.38 19.84 5.81
N TRP A 240 -5.03 18.75 5.40
CA TRP A 240 -5.26 17.62 6.27
C TRP A 240 -4.16 16.58 6.09
N TYR A 241 -3.45 16.27 7.17
CA TYR A 241 -2.54 15.13 7.24
C TYR A 241 -3.09 14.07 8.17
N PHE A 242 -3.04 12.82 7.72
CA PHE A 242 -3.22 11.67 8.59
C PHE A 242 -2.00 11.45 9.46
N LEU A 243 -2.19 10.88 10.64
CA LEU A 243 -1.15 10.72 11.64
C LEU A 243 -0.96 9.23 11.98
N THR A 244 0.28 8.77 11.94
CA THR A 244 0.64 7.41 12.30
C THR A 244 2.00 7.35 13.00
N ALA A 245 2.30 6.25 13.67
CA ALA A 245 3.59 5.98 14.27
C ALA A 245 3.85 4.48 14.32
N HIS A 246 5.12 4.09 14.22
CA HIS A 246 5.54 2.74 14.55
C HIS A 246 5.18 2.42 16.00
N VAL A 247 4.70 1.21 16.24
CA VAL A 247 4.42 0.69 17.57
C VAL A 247 5.09 -0.67 17.66
N GLU A 248 6.29 -0.70 18.21
CA GLU A 248 7.07 -1.91 18.38
C GLU A 248 6.85 -2.53 19.77
N PRO A 249 7.40 -3.72 20.07
CA PRO A 249 7.26 -4.35 21.39
C PRO A 249 7.69 -3.47 22.58
N GLU A 250 8.53 -2.46 22.35
CA GLU A 250 8.98 -1.47 23.32
C GLU A 250 7.84 -0.55 23.78
N SER A 251 6.75 -0.40 23.01
CA SER A 251 5.56 0.38 23.37
C SER A 251 4.68 -0.38 24.37
N PRO A 252 4.58 0.03 25.65
CA PRO A 252 3.73 -0.67 26.61
C PRO A 252 2.24 -0.39 26.35
N GLU A 253 1.36 -1.27 26.86
CA GLU A 253 -0.11 -1.17 26.72
C GLU A 253 -0.65 0.25 27.00
N ARG A 254 -0.17 0.90 28.07
CA ARG A 254 -0.60 2.25 28.46
C ARG A 254 -0.24 3.30 27.40
N THR A 255 0.96 3.23 26.83
CA THR A 255 1.40 4.17 25.79
C THR A 255 0.52 4.02 24.56
N ILE A 256 0.21 2.79 24.14
CA ILE A 256 -0.66 2.52 22.99
C ILE A 256 -2.09 3.01 23.23
N GLU A 257 -2.65 2.76 24.42
CA GLU A 257 -3.98 3.26 24.81
C GLU A 257 -4.05 4.79 24.82
N VAL A 258 -2.97 5.49 25.15
CA VAL A 258 -2.92 6.96 25.06
C VAL A 258 -2.74 7.42 23.61
N ALA A 259 -1.83 6.78 22.86
CA ALA A 259 -1.49 7.11 21.48
C ALA A 259 -2.69 7.08 20.53
N ARG A 260 -3.67 6.20 20.79
CA ARG A 260 -4.90 6.06 19.99
C ARG A 260 -5.74 7.35 19.92
N ASN A 261 -5.53 8.28 20.84
CA ASN A 261 -6.23 9.57 20.87
C ASN A 261 -5.60 10.60 19.92
N TYR A 262 -4.38 10.34 19.46
CA TYR A 262 -3.62 11.26 18.61
C TYR A 262 -3.46 10.73 17.18
N LEU A 263 -3.34 9.42 17.03
CA LEU A 263 -3.03 8.74 15.77
C LEU A 263 -4.29 8.19 15.11
N ASP A 264 -4.31 8.19 13.77
CA ASP A 264 -5.43 7.68 12.98
C ASP A 264 -5.35 6.17 12.74
N TRP A 265 -4.12 5.63 12.72
CA TRP A 265 -3.78 4.20 12.66
C TRP A 265 -2.37 3.96 13.18
N PHE A 266 -2.02 2.71 13.49
CA PHE A 266 -0.69 2.34 13.94
C PHE A 266 0.08 1.56 12.89
N ALA A 267 1.37 1.85 12.77
CA ALA A 267 2.31 1.01 12.05
C ALA A 267 2.82 -0.11 12.96
N HIS A 268 2.93 -1.33 12.44
CA HIS A 268 3.20 -2.54 13.23
C HIS A 268 2.16 -2.77 14.33
N GLY A 269 2.57 -2.82 15.59
CA GLY A 269 1.68 -3.04 16.74
C GLY A 269 1.40 -4.52 17.03
N ARG A 270 2.32 -5.44 16.71
CA ARG A 270 2.11 -6.88 16.95
C ARG A 270 1.87 -7.22 18.42
N ASN A 271 2.50 -6.50 19.35
CA ASN A 271 2.35 -6.66 20.80
C ASN A 271 0.93 -6.35 21.30
N ILE A 272 0.11 -5.64 20.53
CA ILE A 272 -1.32 -5.43 20.82
C ILE A 272 -2.07 -6.77 20.95
N ALA A 273 -1.59 -7.82 20.28
CA ALA A 273 -2.13 -9.17 20.41
C ALA A 273 -2.15 -9.67 21.87
N ASP A 274 -1.21 -9.22 22.69
CA ASP A 274 -1.02 -9.64 24.09
C ASP A 274 -1.86 -8.83 25.09
N TYR A 275 -2.60 -7.83 24.60
CA TYR A 275 -3.44 -6.93 25.41
C TYR A 275 -4.92 -7.10 25.02
N PRO A 276 -5.65 -8.14 25.52
CA PRO A 276 -6.98 -8.47 25.04
C PRO A 276 -8.00 -7.33 25.13
N GLN A 277 -7.94 -6.54 26.21
CA GLN A 277 -8.87 -5.43 26.42
C GLN A 277 -8.55 -4.26 25.49
N LEU A 278 -7.28 -3.85 25.37
CA LEU A 278 -6.84 -2.84 24.41
C LEU A 278 -7.19 -3.25 22.97
N LYS A 279 -6.87 -4.49 22.56
CA LYS A 279 -7.22 -5.02 21.23
C LYS A 279 -8.71 -4.88 20.93
N LYS A 280 -9.57 -5.23 21.89
CA LYS A 280 -11.03 -5.06 21.76
C LYS A 280 -11.44 -3.59 21.61
N THR A 281 -10.83 -2.70 22.40
CA THR A 281 -11.05 -1.25 22.31
C THR A 281 -10.67 -0.72 20.93
N LEU A 282 -9.46 -1.04 20.45
CA LEU A 282 -8.93 -0.63 19.15
C LEU A 282 -9.80 -1.11 17.99
N LYS A 283 -10.19 -2.40 18.00
CA LYS A 283 -11.13 -2.97 17.03
C LYS A 283 -12.47 -2.24 17.02
N THR A 284 -13.01 -1.90 18.20
CA THR A 284 -14.30 -1.21 18.32
C THR A 284 -14.23 0.22 17.79
N SER A 285 -13.12 0.93 18.00
CA SER A 285 -12.91 2.27 17.44
C SER A 285 -12.57 2.28 15.95
N GLY A 286 -12.29 1.12 15.35
CA GLY A 286 -11.85 1.02 13.96
C GLY A 286 -10.40 1.46 13.76
N MET A 287 -9.55 1.24 14.75
CA MET A 287 -8.10 1.42 14.62
C MET A 287 -7.53 0.28 13.78
N THR A 288 -6.86 0.63 12.68
CA THR A 288 -6.20 -0.34 11.78
C THR A 288 -4.73 -0.47 12.15
N LEU A 289 -4.16 -1.67 11.97
CA LEU A 289 -2.74 -1.95 12.17
C LEU A 289 -2.07 -2.27 10.83
N GLU A 290 -0.97 -1.60 10.52
CA GLU A 290 -0.16 -1.90 9.35
C GLU A 290 0.84 -3.00 9.70
N ILE A 291 0.44 -4.27 9.56
CA ILE A 291 1.30 -5.39 9.95
C ILE A 291 2.23 -5.78 8.79
N CYS A 292 3.49 -6.01 9.14
CA CYS A 292 4.58 -6.35 8.22
C CYS A 292 5.13 -7.74 8.58
N PRO A 293 4.42 -8.83 8.26
CA PRO A 293 4.68 -10.13 8.88
C PRO A 293 6.00 -10.77 8.42
N LEU A 294 6.47 -10.47 7.20
CA LEU A 294 7.79 -10.94 6.75
C LEU A 294 8.94 -10.12 7.33
N SER A 295 8.73 -8.82 7.57
CA SER A 295 9.66 -7.97 8.31
C SER A 295 9.82 -8.47 9.75
N ASP A 296 8.71 -8.84 10.41
CA ASP A 296 8.75 -9.44 11.75
C ASP A 296 9.61 -10.72 11.79
N VAL A 297 9.51 -11.57 10.77
CA VAL A 297 10.34 -12.79 10.64
C VAL A 297 11.81 -12.42 10.38
N ALA A 298 12.07 -11.45 9.51
CA ALA A 298 13.41 -11.04 9.14
C ALA A 298 14.19 -10.41 10.30
N PHE A 299 13.53 -9.55 11.09
CA PHE A 299 14.17 -8.79 12.17
C PHE A 299 14.13 -9.45 13.53
N PHE A 300 13.20 -10.38 13.76
CA PHE A 300 13.05 -11.07 15.05
C PHE A 300 13.06 -12.60 14.93
N PRO A 301 13.97 -13.22 14.14
CA PRO A 301 13.90 -14.63 13.80
C PRO A 301 14.12 -15.57 15.01
N LYS A 302 14.69 -15.08 16.12
CA LYS A 302 14.77 -15.86 17.38
C LYS A 302 13.41 -16.08 18.04
N SER A 303 12.58 -15.06 18.06
CA SER A 303 11.22 -15.14 18.64
C SER A 303 10.16 -15.49 17.60
N ILE A 304 10.42 -15.19 16.32
CA ILE A 304 9.51 -15.35 15.19
C ILE A 304 10.28 -16.02 14.03
N PRO A 305 10.64 -17.32 14.16
CA PRO A 305 11.48 -18.00 13.18
C PRO A 305 10.80 -18.15 11.82
N ASP A 306 9.47 -18.16 11.78
CA ASP A 306 8.66 -18.20 10.57
C ASP A 306 7.23 -17.69 10.86
N LEU A 307 6.44 -17.53 9.80
CA LEU A 307 5.05 -17.09 9.90
C LEU A 307 4.14 -18.06 10.67
N GLN A 308 4.43 -19.36 10.67
CA GLN A 308 3.64 -20.36 11.40
C GLN A 308 3.86 -20.26 12.91
N ALA A 309 5.04 -19.81 13.33
CA ALA A 309 5.39 -19.50 14.72
C ALA A 309 4.93 -18.10 15.16
N HIS A 310 4.55 -17.21 14.25
CA HIS A 310 4.13 -15.84 14.56
C HIS A 310 2.71 -15.76 15.17
N THR A 311 2.60 -16.09 16.46
CA THR A 311 1.30 -16.18 17.16
C THR A 311 0.58 -14.84 17.31
N GLN A 312 1.33 -13.75 17.52
CA GLN A 312 0.77 -12.40 17.63
C GLN A 312 0.12 -11.96 16.31
N PHE A 313 0.82 -12.13 15.19
CA PHE A 313 0.27 -11.87 13.85
C PHE A 313 -0.98 -12.71 13.60
N GLN A 314 -0.92 -14.01 13.87
CA GLN A 314 -2.08 -14.90 13.69
C GLN A 314 -3.30 -14.46 14.52
N ALA A 315 -3.07 -13.97 15.73
CA ALA A 315 -4.14 -13.46 16.60
C ALA A 315 -4.76 -12.18 16.04
N LEU A 316 -3.97 -11.25 15.49
CA LEU A 316 -4.45 -10.01 14.89
C LEU A 316 -5.11 -10.23 13.52
N PHE A 317 -4.55 -11.11 12.70
CA PHE A 317 -5.09 -11.49 11.39
C PHE A 317 -6.52 -12.05 11.52
N LYS A 318 -6.76 -12.92 12.50
CA LYS A 318 -8.10 -13.47 12.80
C LYS A 318 -9.11 -12.41 13.26
N GLU A 319 -8.66 -11.28 13.78
CA GLU A 319 -9.54 -10.20 14.23
C GLU A 319 -9.96 -9.28 13.07
N GLU A 320 -9.42 -9.46 11.86
CA GLU A 320 -9.69 -8.67 10.65
C GLU A 320 -9.41 -7.17 10.83
N MET A 321 -8.43 -6.80 11.66
CA MET A 321 -8.11 -5.41 12.01
C MET A 321 -6.83 -4.88 11.36
N ILE A 322 -6.26 -5.62 10.42
CA ILE A 322 -4.92 -5.35 9.88
C ILE A 322 -4.97 -5.08 8.37
N SER A 323 -4.00 -4.32 7.87
CA SER A 323 -3.48 -4.44 6.50
C SER A 323 -2.22 -5.29 6.50
N LEU A 324 -1.88 -5.87 5.34
CA LEU A 324 -0.60 -6.54 5.10
C LEU A 324 0.28 -5.59 4.31
N ASN A 325 1.56 -5.46 4.71
CA ASN A 325 2.47 -4.48 4.14
C ASN A 325 3.88 -5.08 4.01
N SER A 326 4.70 -4.49 3.14
CA SER A 326 6.02 -5.02 2.80
C SER A 326 7.16 -4.51 3.69
N ASP A 327 7.00 -3.33 4.29
CA ASP A 327 7.99 -2.62 5.08
C ASP A 327 9.22 -2.25 4.25
N ASP A 328 10.15 -3.18 4.11
CA ASP A 328 11.40 -3.02 3.39
C ASP A 328 11.47 -4.09 2.30
N PRO A 329 10.71 -3.98 1.20
CA PRO A 329 10.54 -5.06 0.23
C PRO A 329 11.83 -5.52 -0.43
N ALA A 330 12.83 -4.65 -0.53
CA ALA A 330 14.18 -5.00 -0.96
C ALA A 330 14.84 -6.09 -0.08
N PHE A 331 14.46 -6.20 1.20
CA PHE A 331 15.11 -7.05 2.21
C PHE A 331 14.20 -8.12 2.80
N CYS A 332 12.92 -7.78 3.00
CA CYS A 332 11.96 -8.61 3.73
C CYS A 332 11.02 -9.39 2.79
N GLY A 333 10.98 -9.02 1.51
CA GLY A 333 10.07 -9.58 0.52
C GLY A 333 9.02 -8.56 0.08
N THR A 334 8.69 -8.62 -1.20
CA THR A 334 7.69 -7.78 -1.86
C THR A 334 6.29 -8.00 -1.27
N ILE A 335 5.39 -7.04 -1.49
CA ILE A 335 3.99 -7.18 -1.05
C ILE A 335 3.29 -8.40 -1.65
N ASP A 336 3.66 -8.81 -2.86
CA ASP A 336 3.11 -10.03 -3.45
C ASP A 336 3.58 -11.29 -2.73
N GLU A 337 4.88 -11.35 -2.39
CA GLU A 337 5.46 -12.42 -1.56
C GLU A 337 4.84 -12.44 -0.16
N VAL A 338 4.57 -11.28 0.46
CA VAL A 338 3.84 -11.20 1.75
C VAL A 338 2.50 -11.93 1.64
N TYR A 339 1.69 -11.62 0.63
CA TYR A 339 0.37 -12.23 0.47
C TYR A 339 0.47 -13.74 0.19
N GLN A 340 1.40 -14.18 -0.66
CA GLN A 340 1.63 -15.59 -0.95
C GLN A 340 2.11 -16.37 0.28
N CYS A 341 3.07 -15.82 1.03
CA CYS A 341 3.62 -16.43 2.23
C CYS A 341 2.56 -16.53 3.35
N VAL A 342 1.77 -15.48 3.56
CA VAL A 342 0.66 -15.49 4.53
C VAL A 342 -0.39 -16.53 4.13
N PHE A 343 -0.81 -16.55 2.86
CA PHE A 343 -1.76 -17.54 2.33
C PHE A 343 -1.32 -18.96 2.65
N LYS A 344 -0.06 -19.28 2.32
CA LYS A 344 0.52 -20.61 2.49
C LYS A 344 0.74 -20.97 3.96
N ALA A 345 1.31 -20.05 4.75
CA ALA A 345 1.66 -20.31 6.13
C ALA A 345 0.42 -20.52 7.02
N LEU A 346 -0.63 -19.72 6.79
CA LEU A 346 -1.85 -19.78 7.58
C LEU A 346 -2.92 -20.68 6.98
N ASN A 347 -2.72 -21.17 5.74
CA ASN A 347 -3.72 -21.91 4.97
C ASN A 347 -5.09 -21.19 4.99
N CYS A 348 -5.07 -19.88 4.79
CA CYS A 348 -6.25 -19.02 4.87
C CYS A 348 -6.94 -18.87 3.52
N ASP A 349 -8.19 -18.41 3.51
CA ASP A 349 -8.90 -18.10 2.26
C ASP A 349 -8.42 -16.77 1.65
N LEU A 350 -8.49 -16.64 0.32
CA LEU A 350 -8.33 -15.38 -0.41
C LEU A 350 -9.21 -14.26 0.14
N ALA A 351 -10.40 -14.58 0.65
CA ALA A 351 -11.31 -13.60 1.26
C ALA A 351 -10.68 -12.86 2.47
N LEU A 352 -9.85 -13.55 3.27
CA LEU A 352 -9.16 -12.93 4.40
C LEU A 352 -8.01 -12.02 3.94
N LEU A 353 -7.27 -12.42 2.90
CA LEU A 353 -6.26 -11.54 2.30
C LEU A 353 -6.91 -10.31 1.64
N PHE A 354 -8.02 -10.52 0.94
CA PHE A 354 -8.79 -9.45 0.33
C PHE A 354 -9.34 -8.46 1.38
N ARG A 355 -9.71 -8.95 2.57
CA ARG A 355 -10.07 -8.09 3.70
C ARG A 355 -8.89 -7.23 4.16
N CYS A 356 -7.67 -7.74 4.13
CA CYS A 356 -6.47 -6.94 4.43
C CYS A 356 -6.27 -5.81 3.42
N THR A 357 -6.49 -6.08 2.12
CA THR A 357 -6.51 -5.03 1.09
C THR A 357 -7.56 -3.96 1.40
N TYR A 358 -8.78 -4.37 1.74
CA TYR A 358 -9.86 -3.46 2.12
C TYR A 358 -9.47 -2.58 3.31
N ASN A 359 -8.95 -3.18 4.38
CA ASN A 359 -8.51 -2.45 5.56
C ASN A 359 -7.41 -1.42 5.22
N GLY A 360 -6.51 -1.76 4.30
CA GLY A 360 -5.50 -0.83 3.82
C GLY A 360 -6.03 0.30 2.92
N LEU A 361 -7.20 0.16 2.28
CA LEU A 361 -7.85 1.32 1.66
C LEU A 361 -8.50 2.23 2.71
N PHE A 362 -8.95 1.67 3.84
CA PHE A 362 -9.66 2.40 4.89
C PHE A 362 -8.93 2.36 6.24
N PRO A 363 -7.67 2.82 6.32
CA PRO A 363 -6.93 2.74 7.58
C PRO A 363 -7.51 3.68 8.64
N ALA A 364 -8.03 4.84 8.21
CA ALA A 364 -8.58 5.86 9.09
C ALA A 364 -9.99 5.52 9.61
N ALA A 365 -10.22 5.87 10.88
CA ALA A 365 -11.53 5.76 11.49
C ALA A 365 -12.54 6.75 10.90
N ARG A 366 -13.82 6.42 11.04
CA ARG A 366 -14.94 7.27 10.57
C ARG A 366 -14.88 8.70 11.14
N SER A 367 -14.54 8.83 12.43
CA SER A 367 -14.45 10.13 13.10
C SER A 367 -13.40 11.04 12.44
N THR A 368 -12.23 10.49 12.09
CA THR A 368 -11.18 11.21 11.35
C THR A 368 -11.72 11.74 10.03
N LEU A 369 -12.44 10.90 9.26
CA LEU A 369 -13.02 11.31 7.98
C LEU A 369 -14.12 12.38 8.13
N GLU A 370 -14.93 12.31 9.19
CA GLU A 370 -15.95 13.33 9.49
C GLU A 370 -15.31 14.68 9.85
N SER A 371 -14.24 14.67 10.65
CA SER A 371 -13.46 15.87 10.95
C SER A 371 -12.79 16.44 9.70
N MET A 372 -12.18 15.58 8.88
CA MET A 372 -11.58 15.98 7.60
C MET A 372 -12.60 16.66 6.69
N ARG A 373 -13.81 16.11 6.57
CA ARG A 373 -14.90 16.70 5.78
C ARG A 373 -15.27 18.11 6.25
N PHE A 374 -15.22 18.34 7.56
CA PHE A 374 -15.57 19.64 8.15
C PHE A 374 -14.43 20.66 7.96
N TYR A 375 -13.21 20.31 8.35
CA TYR A 375 -12.07 21.25 8.39
C TYR A 375 -11.36 21.43 7.04
N ALA A 376 -11.33 20.39 6.21
CA ALA A 376 -10.60 20.34 4.94
C ALA A 376 -11.45 19.67 3.83
N PRO A 377 -12.59 20.28 3.44
CA PRO A 377 -13.57 19.65 2.54
C PRO A 377 -12.99 19.27 1.18
N GLU A 378 -12.06 20.05 0.62
CA GLU A 378 -11.41 19.73 -0.66
C GLU A 378 -10.53 18.48 -0.54
N THR A 379 -9.67 18.43 0.48
CA THR A 379 -8.84 17.25 0.77
C THR A 379 -9.72 16.02 1.02
N TYR A 380 -10.85 16.19 1.71
CA TYR A 380 -11.82 15.11 1.90
C TYR A 380 -12.36 14.60 0.57
N GLN A 381 -12.77 15.47 -0.36
CA GLN A 381 -13.25 15.04 -1.67
C GLN A 381 -12.17 14.28 -2.45
N THR A 382 -10.93 14.77 -2.45
CA THR A 382 -9.79 14.08 -3.07
C THR A 382 -9.58 12.69 -2.46
N HIS A 383 -9.61 12.59 -1.13
CA HIS A 383 -9.48 11.31 -0.44
C HIS A 383 -10.63 10.36 -0.77
N ILE A 384 -11.88 10.83 -0.76
CA ILE A 384 -13.04 10.02 -1.17
C ILE A 384 -12.89 9.51 -2.61
N LEU A 385 -12.35 10.31 -3.54
CA LEU A 385 -12.11 9.85 -4.91
C LEU A 385 -11.10 8.70 -4.97
N ILE A 386 -10.02 8.76 -4.18
CA ILE A 386 -9.05 7.66 -4.05
C ILE A 386 -9.75 6.39 -3.54
N LEU A 387 -10.56 6.51 -2.48
CA LEU A 387 -11.32 5.40 -1.92
C LEU A 387 -12.33 4.83 -2.92
N GLU A 388 -13.06 5.67 -3.65
CA GLU A 388 -13.99 5.24 -4.71
C GLU A 388 -13.26 4.46 -5.80
N ASN A 389 -12.10 4.95 -6.26
CA ASN A 389 -11.30 4.29 -7.30
C ASN A 389 -10.78 2.93 -6.80
N GLY A 390 -10.20 2.88 -5.60
CA GLY A 390 -9.77 1.63 -4.96
C GLY A 390 -10.91 0.62 -4.80
N MET A 391 -12.10 1.08 -4.39
CA MET A 391 -13.28 0.23 -4.25
C MET A 391 -13.78 -0.33 -5.58
N LEU A 392 -13.71 0.44 -6.67
CA LEU A 392 -14.04 -0.07 -8.00
C LEU A 392 -13.07 -1.17 -8.44
N LYS A 393 -11.77 -1.04 -8.11
CA LYS A 393 -10.76 -2.07 -8.38
C LYS A 393 -11.02 -3.35 -7.57
N LEU A 394 -11.41 -3.21 -6.28
CA LEU A 394 -11.87 -4.32 -5.45
C LEU A 394 -13.14 -4.98 -6.01
N LYS A 395 -14.11 -4.16 -6.46
CA LYS A 395 -15.35 -4.65 -7.04
C LYS A 395 -15.13 -5.41 -8.35
N PHE A 396 -14.20 -4.94 -9.18
CA PHE A 396 -13.78 -5.65 -10.38
C PHE A 396 -13.29 -7.06 -10.03
N PHE A 397 -12.40 -7.19 -9.03
CA PHE A 397 -11.88 -8.48 -8.62
C PHE A 397 -12.95 -9.38 -8.00
N GLU A 398 -13.85 -8.82 -7.19
CA GLU A 398 -15.01 -9.56 -6.67
C GLU A 398 -15.86 -10.16 -7.80
N THR A 399 -16.22 -9.34 -8.79
CA THR A 399 -17.02 -9.79 -9.93
C THR A 399 -16.24 -10.77 -10.81
N TYR A 400 -14.93 -10.60 -10.94
CA TYR A 400 -14.05 -11.56 -11.60
C TYR A 400 -14.08 -12.94 -10.90
N CYS A 401 -13.97 -13.00 -9.57
CA CYS A 401 -14.09 -14.27 -8.84
C CYS A 401 -15.48 -14.92 -9.02
N ARG A 402 -16.56 -14.12 -9.09
CA ARG A 402 -17.90 -14.65 -9.43
C ARG A 402 -17.93 -15.22 -10.84
N LEU A 403 -17.28 -14.57 -11.80
CA LEU A 403 -17.15 -15.09 -13.17
C LEU A 403 -16.42 -16.44 -13.17
N LEU A 404 -15.35 -16.58 -12.41
CA LEU A 404 -14.59 -17.84 -12.30
C LEU A 404 -15.43 -19.01 -11.76
N GLN A 405 -16.35 -18.77 -10.84
CA GLN A 405 -17.28 -19.83 -10.38
C GLN A 405 -18.18 -20.32 -11.52
N GLU A 406 -18.64 -19.38 -12.36
CA GLU A 406 -19.56 -19.67 -13.45
C GLU A 406 -18.88 -20.33 -14.65
N ILE A 407 -17.57 -20.12 -14.88
CA ILE A 407 -16.92 -20.69 -16.08
C ILE A 407 -16.92 -22.22 -16.08
N ARG A 408 -17.04 -22.88 -14.92
CA ARG A 408 -17.19 -24.34 -14.83
C ARG A 408 -18.42 -24.84 -15.58
N THR A 409 -19.49 -24.05 -15.62
CA THR A 409 -20.75 -24.37 -16.32
C THR A 409 -20.63 -24.32 -17.85
N ILE A 410 -19.60 -23.65 -18.36
CA ILE A 410 -19.34 -23.56 -19.81
C ILE A 410 -18.81 -24.91 -20.30
N SER A 411 -19.28 -25.38 -21.47
CA SER A 411 -18.80 -26.63 -22.08
C SER A 411 -17.28 -26.65 -22.27
N ASN A 412 -16.65 -27.81 -22.07
CA ASN A 412 -15.21 -28.01 -22.31
C ASN A 412 -14.81 -27.84 -23.79
N THR A 413 -15.77 -27.82 -24.73
CA THR A 413 -15.52 -27.43 -26.13
C THR A 413 -15.06 -25.97 -26.25
N HIS A 414 -15.26 -25.14 -25.22
CA HIS A 414 -14.80 -23.75 -25.14
C HIS A 414 -13.60 -23.57 -24.20
N ARG A 415 -12.72 -24.58 -24.07
CA ARG A 415 -11.54 -24.54 -23.18
C ARG A 415 -10.67 -23.28 -23.38
N GLU A 416 -10.46 -22.86 -24.61
CA GLU A 416 -9.68 -21.65 -24.93
C GLU A 416 -10.32 -20.37 -24.38
N LEU A 417 -11.64 -20.25 -24.47
CA LEU A 417 -12.34 -19.12 -23.85
C LEU A 417 -12.19 -19.13 -22.33
N LYS A 418 -12.25 -20.32 -21.70
CA LYS A 418 -12.05 -20.44 -20.25
C LYS A 418 -10.65 -19.97 -19.83
N LYS A 419 -9.62 -20.32 -20.62
CA LYS A 419 -8.25 -19.81 -20.43
C LYS A 419 -8.20 -18.28 -20.55
N GLN A 420 -8.78 -17.73 -21.61
CA GLN A 420 -8.84 -16.26 -21.79
C GLN A 420 -9.58 -15.55 -20.65
N ILE A 421 -10.61 -16.17 -20.05
CA ILE A 421 -11.27 -15.63 -18.87
C ILE A 421 -10.36 -15.67 -17.65
N LEU A 422 -9.63 -16.78 -17.43
CA LEU A 422 -8.65 -16.89 -16.35
C LEU A 422 -7.50 -15.87 -16.47
N GLU A 423 -7.21 -15.41 -17.69
CA GLU A 423 -6.20 -14.38 -17.95
C GLU A 423 -6.66 -12.96 -17.61
N ILE A 424 -7.96 -12.72 -17.40
CA ILE A 424 -8.50 -11.39 -17.04
C ILE A 424 -7.79 -10.86 -15.78
N SER A 425 -7.51 -9.56 -15.78
CA SER A 425 -6.99 -8.81 -14.64
C SER A 425 -7.36 -7.34 -14.74
N LEU A 426 -6.98 -6.54 -13.74
CA LEU A 426 -7.15 -5.07 -13.78
C LEU A 426 -6.44 -4.41 -14.97
N HIS A 427 -5.48 -5.08 -15.60
CA HIS A 427 -4.73 -4.54 -16.74
C HIS A 427 -5.30 -4.99 -18.09
N THR A 428 -6.35 -5.82 -18.09
CA THR A 428 -6.96 -6.29 -19.34
C THR A 428 -7.62 -5.09 -20.05
N PRO A 429 -7.22 -4.77 -21.30
CA PRO A 429 -7.77 -3.63 -22.02
C PRO A 429 -9.28 -3.73 -22.19
N LEU A 430 -9.98 -2.59 -22.17
CA LEU A 430 -11.43 -2.56 -22.33
C LEU A 430 -11.89 -3.15 -23.67
N SER A 431 -11.11 -2.98 -24.73
CA SER A 431 -11.34 -3.60 -26.04
C SER A 431 -11.36 -5.13 -25.97
N GLU A 432 -10.46 -5.72 -25.19
CA GLU A 432 -10.40 -7.15 -24.96
C GLU A 432 -11.56 -7.63 -24.09
N LEU A 433 -11.90 -6.92 -23.01
CA LEU A 433 -13.07 -7.23 -22.19
C LEU A 433 -14.37 -7.20 -23.03
N ASN A 434 -14.49 -6.24 -23.96
CA ASN A 434 -15.62 -6.18 -24.89
C ASN A 434 -15.64 -7.36 -25.88
N ARG A 435 -14.47 -7.80 -26.36
CA ARG A 435 -14.35 -8.99 -27.23
C ARG A 435 -14.80 -10.25 -26.48
N LEU A 436 -14.25 -10.50 -25.30
CA LEU A 436 -14.60 -11.65 -24.46
C LEU A 436 -16.07 -11.64 -24.06
N SER A 437 -16.59 -10.47 -23.72
CA SER A 437 -18.01 -10.26 -23.44
C SER A 437 -18.92 -10.67 -24.60
N SER A 438 -18.58 -10.27 -25.83
CA SER A 438 -19.39 -10.62 -27.00
C SER A 438 -19.49 -12.14 -27.18
N THR A 439 -18.40 -12.86 -26.93
CA THR A 439 -18.37 -14.33 -26.94
C THR A 439 -19.19 -14.93 -25.80
N LEU A 440 -19.04 -14.41 -24.58
CA LEU A 440 -19.79 -14.84 -23.41
C LEU A 440 -21.30 -14.62 -23.55
N LEU A 441 -21.74 -13.55 -24.20
CA LEU A 441 -23.15 -13.31 -24.48
C LEU A 441 -23.75 -14.39 -25.39
N LYS A 442 -23.01 -14.81 -26.41
CA LYS A 442 -23.45 -15.87 -27.32
C LYS A 442 -23.63 -17.18 -26.56
N ILE A 443 -22.63 -17.56 -25.76
CA ILE A 443 -22.66 -18.79 -24.96
C ILE A 443 -23.76 -18.73 -23.90
N GLY A 444 -23.88 -17.64 -23.14
CA GLY A 444 -24.92 -17.50 -22.11
C GLY A 444 -26.34 -17.59 -22.68
N LYS A 445 -26.57 -17.12 -23.92
CA LYS A 445 -27.84 -17.31 -24.63
C LYS A 445 -28.06 -18.77 -25.04
N GLU A 446 -27.01 -19.45 -25.51
CA GLU A 446 -27.06 -20.86 -25.91
C GLU A 446 -27.27 -21.80 -24.71
N THR A 447 -26.68 -21.49 -23.54
CA THR A 447 -26.74 -22.29 -22.31
C THR A 447 -27.86 -21.89 -21.36
N ARG A 448 -28.53 -20.74 -21.60
CA ARG A 448 -29.57 -20.13 -20.73
C ARG A 448 -29.09 -19.77 -19.32
N ILE A 449 -27.80 -19.47 -19.16
CA ILE A 449 -27.21 -19.08 -17.86
C ILE A 449 -27.25 -17.56 -17.74
N THR A 450 -28.23 -17.04 -17.01
CA THR A 450 -28.45 -15.59 -16.85
C THR A 450 -27.37 -14.91 -16.00
N SER A 451 -26.82 -15.59 -15.00
CA SER A 451 -25.75 -15.08 -14.14
C SER A 451 -24.49 -14.68 -14.92
N LEU A 452 -24.11 -15.47 -15.93
CA LEU A 452 -23.01 -15.15 -16.85
C LEU A 452 -23.23 -13.84 -17.62
N ILE A 453 -24.48 -13.53 -17.97
CA ILE A 453 -24.82 -12.29 -18.69
C ILE A 453 -24.69 -11.08 -17.77
N ASP A 454 -25.16 -11.19 -16.53
CA ASP A 454 -25.17 -10.11 -15.55
C ASP A 454 -23.75 -9.79 -15.06
N ILE A 455 -22.97 -10.82 -14.69
CA ILE A 455 -21.57 -10.69 -14.24
C ILE A 455 -20.71 -10.02 -15.32
N ARG A 456 -20.92 -10.41 -16.58
CA ARG A 456 -20.24 -9.81 -17.73
C ARG A 456 -20.56 -8.33 -17.90
N GLN A 457 -21.84 -7.97 -17.81
CA GLN A 457 -22.25 -6.55 -17.89
C GLN A 457 -21.60 -5.74 -16.77
N GLU A 458 -21.52 -6.31 -15.58
CA GLU A 458 -20.92 -5.66 -14.42
C GLU A 458 -19.40 -5.47 -14.54
N ILE A 459 -18.65 -6.46 -15.08
CA ILE A 459 -17.21 -6.32 -15.36
C ILE A 459 -16.95 -5.18 -16.34
N ILE A 460 -17.70 -5.13 -17.45
CA ILE A 460 -17.51 -4.06 -18.46
C ILE A 460 -17.90 -2.70 -17.90
N ARG A 461 -19.01 -2.63 -17.16
CA ARG A 461 -19.47 -1.39 -16.53
C ARG A 461 -18.41 -0.87 -15.57
N THR A 462 -17.90 -1.72 -14.69
CA THR A 462 -16.84 -1.37 -13.75
C THR A 462 -15.57 -0.94 -14.48
N ALA A 463 -15.14 -1.67 -15.52
CA ALA A 463 -13.96 -1.32 -16.30
C ALA A 463 -14.08 0.05 -17.00
N LYS A 464 -15.25 0.38 -17.57
CA LYS A 464 -15.52 1.70 -18.18
C LYS A 464 -15.47 2.84 -17.16
N VAL A 465 -16.04 2.61 -15.98
CA VAL A 465 -16.02 3.61 -14.91
C VAL A 465 -14.59 3.80 -14.41
N LEU A 466 -13.83 2.71 -14.25
CA LEU A 466 -12.41 2.76 -13.89
C LEU A 466 -11.60 3.56 -14.91
N GLU A 467 -11.74 3.28 -16.21
CA GLU A 467 -11.03 4.03 -17.27
C GLU A 467 -11.34 5.53 -17.22
N THR A 468 -12.63 5.89 -17.09
CA THR A 468 -13.05 7.29 -16.98
C THR A 468 -12.48 7.98 -15.73
N LYS A 469 -12.57 7.32 -14.56
CA LYS A 469 -12.08 7.84 -13.28
C LYS A 469 -10.55 7.96 -13.27
N THR A 470 -9.86 7.00 -13.88
CA THR A 470 -8.41 6.99 -14.08
C THR A 470 -7.98 8.23 -14.87
N LEU A 471 -8.62 8.52 -16.02
CA LEU A 471 -8.31 9.71 -16.81
C LEU A 471 -8.52 11.01 -16.02
N GLN A 472 -9.62 11.12 -15.28
CA GLN A 472 -9.89 12.29 -14.43
C GLN A 472 -8.84 12.46 -13.31
N ALA A 473 -8.39 11.36 -12.73
CA ALA A 473 -7.37 11.37 -11.68
C ALA A 473 -6.00 11.77 -12.24
N ILE A 474 -5.65 11.33 -13.46
CA ILE A 474 -4.43 11.77 -14.16
C ILE A 474 -4.47 13.28 -14.40
N GLU A 475 -5.58 13.81 -14.95
CA GLU A 475 -5.74 15.26 -15.18
C GLU A 475 -5.69 16.08 -13.88
N GLN A 476 -6.21 15.54 -12.77
CA GLN A 476 -6.08 16.18 -11.46
C GLN A 476 -4.64 16.15 -10.97
N PHE A 477 -3.97 15.00 -11.05
CA PHE A 477 -2.58 14.84 -10.63
C PHE A 477 -1.63 15.77 -11.41
N GLU A 478 -1.81 15.91 -12.73
CA GLU A 478 -1.03 16.85 -13.55
C GLU A 478 -1.28 18.32 -13.16
N ARG A 479 -2.50 18.66 -12.72
CA ARG A 479 -2.80 19.99 -12.17
C ARG A 479 -2.11 20.19 -10.82
N ASP A 480 -2.20 19.21 -9.93
CA ASP A 480 -1.59 19.26 -8.60
C ASP A 480 -0.06 19.38 -8.67
N CYS A 481 0.58 18.65 -9.59
CA CYS A 481 2.02 18.77 -9.83
C CYS A 481 2.42 20.16 -10.33
N ARG A 482 1.63 20.76 -11.24
CA ARG A 482 1.87 22.12 -11.74
C ARG A 482 1.71 23.17 -10.65
N LEU A 483 0.63 23.08 -9.85
CA LEU A 483 0.40 23.98 -8.74
C LEU A 483 1.53 23.93 -7.70
N SER A 484 2.00 22.72 -7.37
CA SER A 484 3.14 22.54 -6.47
C SER A 484 4.42 23.17 -7.01
N GLN A 485 4.68 23.06 -8.32
CA GLN A 485 5.80 23.74 -8.96
C GLN A 485 5.66 25.27 -8.92
N GLU A 486 4.49 25.81 -9.27
CA GLU A 486 4.22 27.26 -9.28
C GLU A 486 4.34 27.90 -7.89
N GLN A 487 3.78 27.26 -6.86
CA GLN A 487 3.86 27.72 -5.47
C GLN A 487 5.30 27.78 -4.98
N ALA A 488 6.12 26.79 -5.37
CA ALA A 488 7.53 26.75 -5.03
C ALA A 488 8.34 27.91 -5.64
N PHE A 489 8.03 28.33 -6.87
CA PHE A 489 8.66 29.51 -7.48
C PHE A 489 8.26 30.81 -6.78
N SER A 490 6.98 30.94 -6.38
CA SER A 490 6.51 32.15 -5.69
C SER A 490 7.09 32.34 -4.28
N GLY A 491 7.40 31.23 -3.57
CA GLY A 491 8.03 31.26 -2.25
C GLY A 491 9.55 31.48 -2.26
N LEU A 492 10.19 31.48 -3.44
CA LEU A 492 11.61 31.83 -3.61
C LEU A 492 11.82 33.33 -3.89
N GLU A 493 10.77 34.06 -4.27
CA GLU A 493 10.81 35.50 -4.58
C GLU A 493 10.47 36.42 -3.38
N THR A 494 10.14 35.84 -2.23
CA THR A 494 9.85 36.53 -0.95
C THR A 494 10.85 36.15 0.12
#